data_AF-D5UF23-F1
#
_entry.id   AF-D5UF23-F1
#
_cell.length_a   1.000
_cell.length_b   1.000
_cell.length_c   1.000
_cell.angle_alpha   90.00
_cell.angle_beta   90.00
_cell.angle_gamma   90.00
#
_symmetry.space_group_name_H-M   'P 1'
#
loop_
_entity.id
_entity.type
_entity.pdbx_description
1 polymer ?
#
loop_
_entity_poly.entity_id
_entity_poly.type
_entity_poly.pdbx_seq_one_letter_code
_entity_poly.pdbx_strand_id
1 'polypeptide(L)'
;MSTPTPEILVHPDADVLAAATAARLLTRLVDLQSHRSPVHVVLTGGTVGIATLRAVAQSPVRDAVDWSGVHLWWGDERFLPDGDPDRNETQARAALLDALGEALPAGNVHPFPAPCADVPDGETSARRYAAELRAHAGGDGLAPRFDVLLLGMGPDGHVASLFPGHAALFEASSLVAAEHDSPKAPSERVTLTFPVIRSAREVWVVAAGAEKAPAVARALAGDDVRTTPAAGATGTGRTLWLVDVAAAAQLPGGGPGSAPAPGSSEGLRPRSASSAERAWAAVDAFVAPLVDEPQTARDVQAAASDAGLPDIAVSAAQGRLLELLARSVGARRILEIGTLGGYSTWWLAQSLPTDGRVVSLELEPDHAAVASASLAATGLGDRVEVLVGPALASLDALVAAGSEPFDLVFVDADKQQLAAYTDRAITLSRPGALVMVDNVVRGGAVTDADHPDDRVQGVRTFLAAAAADERVDGTVVQTVGEKGYDGFALLRVR
;
A
#
# COMPACT_ATOMS: atom_id res chain seq x y z
N MET A 1 -4.69 -16.45 4.81
CA MET A 1 -3.91 -15.19 4.84
C MET A 1 -3.71 -14.77 3.40
N SER A 2 -4.18 -13.59 3.01
CA SER A 2 -4.03 -13.09 1.63
C SER A 2 -2.54 -12.79 1.38
N THR A 3 -1.98 -13.25 0.26
CA THR A 3 -0.60 -12.93 -0.12
C THR A 3 -0.49 -11.43 -0.38
N PRO A 4 0.47 -10.71 0.26
CA PRO A 4 0.60 -9.28 0.09
C PRO A 4 0.86 -8.94 -1.38
N THR A 5 0.14 -7.94 -1.90
CA THR A 5 0.29 -7.49 -3.28
C THR A 5 1.74 -7.05 -3.53
N PRO A 6 2.39 -7.49 -4.62
CA PRO A 6 3.75 -7.10 -4.94
C PRO A 6 3.87 -5.58 -5.14
N GLU A 7 4.83 -4.96 -4.47
CA GLU A 7 5.27 -3.58 -4.73
C GLU A 7 6.22 -3.60 -5.92
N ILE A 8 6.09 -2.66 -6.86
CA ILE A 8 6.94 -2.59 -8.05
C ILE A 8 7.68 -1.26 -8.03
N LEU A 9 9.01 -1.32 -8.12
CA LEU A 9 9.87 -0.14 -8.27
C LEU A 9 10.64 -0.28 -9.58
N VAL A 10 10.45 0.70 -10.46
CA VAL A 10 11.09 0.75 -11.77
C VAL A 10 12.28 1.70 -11.70
N HIS A 11 13.45 1.21 -12.10
CA HIS A 11 14.70 1.93 -12.18
C HIS A 11 15.09 2.17 -13.65
N PRO A 12 15.87 3.22 -13.97
CA PRO A 12 16.23 3.54 -15.35
C PRO A 12 16.89 2.38 -16.11
N ASP A 13 17.84 1.69 -15.48
CA ASP A 13 18.64 0.63 -16.07
C ASP A 13 19.15 -0.35 -14.99
N ALA A 14 19.87 -1.40 -15.45
CA ALA A 14 20.42 -2.45 -14.60
C ALA A 14 21.45 -1.96 -13.55
N ASP A 15 22.22 -0.92 -13.87
CA ASP A 15 23.27 -0.41 -12.97
C ASP A 15 22.64 0.41 -11.84
N VAL A 16 21.71 1.30 -12.17
CA VAL A 16 20.92 2.06 -11.18
C VAL A 16 20.07 1.12 -10.34
N LEU A 17 19.50 0.08 -10.94
CA LEU A 17 18.76 -0.97 -10.23
C LEU A 17 19.65 -1.66 -9.18
N ALA A 18 20.86 -2.08 -9.55
CA ALA A 18 21.79 -2.73 -8.64
C ALA A 18 22.20 -1.80 -7.48
N ALA A 19 22.54 -0.54 -7.79
CA ALA A 19 22.91 0.46 -6.79
C ALA A 19 21.75 0.79 -5.82
N ALA A 20 20.53 0.95 -6.35
CA ALA A 20 19.35 1.21 -5.54
C ALA A 20 18.98 0.00 -4.66
N THR A 21 19.12 -1.23 -5.19
CA THR A 21 18.93 -2.46 -4.42
C THR A 21 19.94 -2.56 -3.28
N ALA A 22 21.22 -2.23 -3.54
CA ALA A 22 22.28 -2.23 -2.53
C ALA A 22 22.03 -1.23 -1.41
N ALA A 23 21.70 0.02 -1.76
CA ALA A 23 21.37 1.06 -0.78
C ALA A 23 20.15 0.64 0.07
N ARG A 24 19.11 0.09 -0.55
CA ARG A 24 17.93 -0.41 0.14
C ARG A 24 18.27 -1.57 1.08
N LEU A 25 19.11 -2.51 0.65
CA LEU A 25 19.55 -3.62 1.50
C LEU A 25 20.30 -3.10 2.73
N LEU A 26 21.29 -2.23 2.54
CA LEU A 26 22.09 -1.67 3.63
C LEU A 26 21.23 -0.92 4.65
N THR A 27 20.38 0.01 4.21
CA THR A 27 19.46 0.72 5.11
C THR A 27 18.53 -0.25 5.83
N ARG A 28 18.03 -1.28 5.12
CA ARG A 28 17.17 -2.27 5.73
C ARG A 28 17.87 -3.08 6.81
N LEU A 29 19.13 -3.45 6.61
CA LEU A 29 19.93 -4.15 7.61
C LEU A 29 20.15 -3.28 8.86
N VAL A 30 20.53 -2.02 8.69
CA VAL A 30 20.68 -1.06 9.81
C VAL A 30 19.37 -0.92 10.61
N ASP A 31 18.24 -0.76 9.92
CA ASP A 31 16.93 -0.64 10.57
C ASP A 31 16.55 -1.91 11.36
N LEU A 32 16.80 -3.09 10.78
CA LEU A 32 16.51 -4.37 11.42
C LEU A 32 17.40 -4.58 12.66
N GLN A 33 18.70 -4.27 12.54
CA GLN A 33 19.66 -4.42 13.63
C GLN A 33 19.39 -3.50 14.81
N SER A 34 18.65 -2.41 14.60
CA SER A 34 18.23 -1.52 15.69
C SER A 34 17.29 -2.18 16.71
N HIS A 35 16.67 -3.33 16.38
CA HIS A 35 15.72 -3.99 17.27
C HIS A 35 15.80 -5.53 17.24
N ARG A 36 16.67 -6.12 16.40
CA ARG A 36 16.82 -7.58 16.27
C ARG A 36 18.25 -7.96 15.91
N SER A 37 18.72 -9.05 16.50
CA SER A 37 19.94 -9.76 16.09
C SER A 37 19.78 -11.23 16.52
N PRO A 38 20.14 -12.22 15.68
CA PRO A 38 20.69 -12.09 14.33
C PRO A 38 19.65 -11.66 13.27
N VAL A 39 20.15 -11.17 12.14
CA VAL A 39 19.37 -10.88 10.91
C VAL A 39 19.75 -11.89 9.83
N HIS A 40 18.77 -12.50 9.18
CA HIS A 40 19.01 -13.54 8.16
C HIS A 40 18.69 -13.03 6.75
N VAL A 41 19.67 -13.07 5.85
CA VAL A 41 19.55 -12.60 4.46
C VAL A 41 19.86 -13.73 3.50
N VAL A 42 19.00 -13.91 2.49
CA VAL A 42 19.26 -14.85 1.40
C VAL A 42 19.73 -14.06 0.17
N LEU A 43 20.87 -14.46 -0.36
CA LEU A 43 21.50 -13.93 -1.55
C LEU A 43 21.07 -14.72 -2.79
N THR A 44 21.28 -14.11 -3.95
CA THR A 44 21.03 -14.70 -5.26
C THR A 44 22.22 -14.44 -6.17
N GLY A 45 22.44 -15.35 -7.12
CA GLY A 45 23.41 -15.14 -8.18
C GLY A 45 22.87 -14.28 -9.33
N GLY A 46 23.47 -14.46 -10.50
CA GLY A 46 23.08 -13.75 -11.72
C GLY A 46 23.61 -12.32 -11.78
N THR A 47 23.56 -11.73 -12.97
CA THR A 47 24.28 -10.48 -13.28
C THR A 47 23.92 -9.33 -12.34
N VAL A 48 22.63 -9.07 -12.11
CA VAL A 48 22.18 -7.95 -11.26
C VAL A 48 22.32 -8.27 -9.77
N GLY A 49 22.13 -9.54 -9.37
CA GLY A 49 22.35 -9.98 -7.99
C GLY A 49 23.79 -9.74 -7.54
N ILE A 50 24.76 -10.16 -8.35
CA ILE A 50 26.19 -9.93 -8.07
C ILE A 50 26.57 -8.45 -8.21
N ALA A 51 25.98 -7.72 -9.17
CA ALA A 51 26.19 -6.26 -9.27
C ALA A 51 25.69 -5.52 -8.02
N THR A 52 24.58 -5.97 -7.42
CA THR A 52 24.08 -5.45 -6.15
C THR A 52 25.12 -5.65 -5.05
N LEU A 53 25.74 -6.82 -4.94
CA LEU A 53 26.78 -7.07 -3.94
C LEU A 53 28.02 -6.18 -4.14
N ARG A 54 28.43 -5.95 -5.39
CA ARG A 54 29.51 -4.98 -5.68
C ARG A 54 29.15 -3.57 -5.27
N ALA A 55 27.90 -3.14 -5.51
CA ALA A 55 27.42 -1.84 -5.07
C ALA A 55 27.32 -1.73 -3.54
N VAL A 56 27.00 -2.82 -2.84
CA VAL A 56 27.09 -2.90 -1.37
C VAL A 56 28.54 -2.67 -0.92
N ALA A 57 29.50 -3.35 -1.55
CA ALA A 57 30.91 -3.25 -1.18
C ALA A 57 31.48 -1.82 -1.34
N GLN A 58 30.96 -1.06 -2.30
CA GLN A 58 31.37 0.31 -2.62
C GLN A 58 30.61 1.39 -1.83
N SER A 59 29.52 1.02 -1.15
CA SER A 59 28.66 1.98 -0.46
C SER A 59 29.32 2.52 0.81
N PRO A 60 29.25 3.83 1.10
CA PRO A 60 29.72 4.38 2.37
C PRO A 60 28.89 3.92 3.57
N VAL A 61 27.68 3.39 3.34
CA VAL A 61 26.80 2.86 4.40
C VAL A 61 27.17 1.42 4.78
N ARG A 62 28.08 0.76 4.03
CA ARG A 62 28.49 -0.62 4.28
C ARG A 62 28.97 -0.84 5.72
N ASP A 63 29.79 0.08 6.23
CA ASP A 63 30.40 -0.03 7.55
C ASP A 63 29.46 0.38 8.69
N ALA A 64 28.26 0.88 8.37
CA ALA A 64 27.20 1.13 9.36
C ALA A 64 26.42 -0.14 9.73
N VAL A 65 26.52 -1.20 8.91
CA VAL A 65 25.93 -2.52 9.21
C VAL A 65 26.86 -3.28 10.15
N ASP A 66 26.32 -3.82 11.23
CA ASP A 66 27.05 -4.74 12.10
C ASP A 66 27.06 -6.14 11.49
N TRP A 67 28.03 -6.41 10.61
CA TRP A 67 28.12 -7.69 9.89
C TRP A 67 28.30 -8.91 10.81
N SER A 68 28.69 -8.73 12.08
CA SER A 68 28.78 -9.81 13.06
C SER A 68 27.41 -10.40 13.43
N GLY A 69 26.34 -9.62 13.26
CA GLY A 69 24.95 -10.03 13.49
C GLY A 69 24.18 -10.42 12.23
N VAL A 70 24.83 -10.49 11.06
CA VAL A 70 24.19 -10.84 9.78
C VAL A 70 24.56 -12.26 9.37
N HIS A 71 23.55 -13.10 9.11
CA HIS A 71 23.70 -14.44 8.53
C HIS A 71 23.34 -14.42 7.05
N LEU A 72 24.23 -14.90 6.19
CA LEU A 72 24.08 -14.95 4.74
C LEU A 72 23.82 -16.37 4.26
N TRP A 73 22.79 -16.50 3.44
CA TRP A 73 22.30 -17.76 2.86
C TRP A 73 22.19 -17.61 1.34
N TRP A 74 21.95 -18.69 0.61
CA TRP A 74 21.67 -18.65 -0.84
C TRP A 74 20.30 -19.25 -1.15
N GLY A 75 19.63 -18.67 -2.17
CA GLY A 75 18.35 -19.16 -2.68
C GLY A 75 18.49 -20.38 -3.58
N ASP A 76 19.59 -20.45 -4.33
CA ASP A 76 20.02 -21.59 -5.12
C ASP A 76 21.54 -21.58 -5.29
N GLU A 77 22.06 -22.70 -5.77
CA GLU A 77 23.46 -22.83 -6.15
C GLU A 77 23.63 -23.82 -7.31
N ARG A 78 24.67 -23.60 -8.11
CA ARG A 78 25.15 -24.51 -9.14
C ARG A 78 25.95 -25.59 -8.43
N PHE A 79 25.57 -26.85 -8.60
CA PHE A 79 26.22 -27.96 -7.91
C PHE A 79 27.56 -28.29 -8.59
N LEU A 80 28.53 -27.42 -8.37
CA LEU A 80 29.87 -27.41 -8.95
C LEU A 80 30.93 -27.40 -7.83
N PRO A 81 32.18 -27.84 -8.13
CA PRO A 81 33.26 -27.86 -7.15
C PRO A 81 33.48 -26.54 -6.42
N ASP A 82 34.05 -26.62 -5.23
CA ASP A 82 34.37 -25.44 -4.43
C ASP A 82 35.32 -24.48 -5.18
N GLY A 83 35.03 -23.18 -5.11
CA GLY A 83 35.77 -22.15 -5.85
C GLY A 83 35.51 -22.07 -7.36
N ASP A 84 34.62 -22.89 -7.92
CA ASP A 84 34.27 -22.80 -9.34
C ASP A 84 33.65 -21.42 -9.67
N PRO A 85 34.08 -20.74 -10.77
CA PRO A 85 33.63 -19.38 -11.10
C PRO A 85 32.13 -19.27 -11.39
N ASP A 86 31.46 -20.36 -11.75
CA ASP A 86 30.01 -20.36 -12.01
C ASP A 86 29.17 -20.53 -10.75
N ARG A 87 29.78 -20.77 -9.58
CA ARG A 87 29.06 -20.77 -8.30
C ARG A 87 28.66 -19.37 -7.85
N ASN A 88 27.44 -19.27 -7.34
CA ASN A 88 26.91 -18.07 -6.74
C ASN A 88 27.73 -17.64 -5.52
N GLU A 89 28.23 -18.60 -4.73
CA GLU A 89 29.09 -18.30 -3.58
C GLU A 89 30.45 -17.71 -3.99
N THR A 90 31.15 -18.33 -4.95
CA THR A 90 32.43 -17.80 -5.48
C THR A 90 32.26 -16.36 -5.97
N GLN A 91 31.18 -16.09 -6.70
CA GLN A 91 30.89 -14.75 -7.20
C GLN A 91 30.57 -13.76 -6.08
N ALA A 92 29.83 -14.18 -5.05
CA ALA A 92 29.50 -13.35 -3.89
C ALA A 92 30.74 -13.02 -3.04
N ARG A 93 31.67 -13.99 -2.88
CA ARG A 93 32.98 -13.76 -2.23
C ARG A 93 33.77 -12.66 -2.90
N ALA A 94 33.99 -12.81 -4.20
CA ALA A 94 34.71 -11.83 -4.99
C ALA A 94 34.02 -10.45 -5.02
N ALA A 95 32.69 -10.42 -4.97
CA ALA A 95 31.93 -9.18 -5.05
C ALA A 95 31.81 -8.40 -3.72
N LEU A 96 31.77 -9.10 -2.58
CA LEU A 96 31.52 -8.47 -1.28
C LEU A 96 32.20 -9.20 -0.10
N LEU A 97 31.99 -10.51 0.07
CA LEU A 97 32.26 -11.15 1.37
C LEU A 97 33.75 -11.08 1.74
N ASP A 98 34.66 -11.25 0.78
CA ASP A 98 36.10 -11.17 1.06
C ASP A 98 36.54 -9.75 1.47
N ALA A 99 35.85 -8.72 0.97
CA ALA A 99 36.10 -7.33 1.34
C ALA A 99 35.58 -6.98 2.75
N LEU A 100 34.63 -7.76 3.29
CA LEU A 100 34.16 -7.61 4.67
C LEU A 100 35.16 -8.22 5.68
N GLY A 101 35.97 -9.19 5.26
CA GLY A 101 37.01 -9.79 6.10
C GLY A 101 36.47 -10.26 7.45
N GLU A 102 37.16 -9.88 8.54
CA GLU A 102 36.79 -10.27 9.90
C GLU A 102 35.46 -9.67 10.40
N ALA A 103 34.93 -8.63 9.73
CA ALA A 103 33.64 -8.06 10.11
C ALA A 103 32.48 -9.05 9.90
N LEU A 104 32.62 -9.99 8.97
CA LEU A 104 31.66 -11.05 8.70
C LEU A 104 32.22 -12.40 9.21
N PRO A 105 31.75 -12.91 10.36
CA PRO A 105 32.20 -14.19 10.89
C PRO A 105 31.95 -15.33 9.90
N ALA A 106 32.92 -16.22 9.72
CA ALA A 106 32.79 -17.36 8.81
C ALA A 106 31.60 -18.27 9.15
N GLY A 107 31.25 -18.40 10.44
CA GLY A 107 30.09 -19.16 10.90
C GLY A 107 28.72 -18.56 10.55
N ASN A 108 28.70 -17.31 10.05
CA ASN A 108 27.48 -16.65 9.59
C ASN A 108 27.29 -16.75 8.07
N VAL A 109 28.18 -17.46 7.37
CA VAL A 109 28.10 -17.66 5.92
C VAL A 109 27.71 -19.10 5.67
N HIS A 110 26.52 -19.31 5.11
CA HIS A 110 25.88 -20.61 4.94
C HIS A 110 25.75 -20.96 3.46
N PRO A 111 26.82 -21.39 2.77
CA PRO A 111 26.75 -21.79 1.37
C PRO A 111 26.11 -23.17 1.22
N PHE A 112 25.53 -23.43 0.05
CA PHE A 112 25.18 -24.80 -0.32
C PHE A 112 26.45 -25.67 -0.35
N PRO A 113 26.41 -26.90 0.20
CA PRO A 113 27.54 -27.82 0.11
C PRO A 113 27.92 -28.13 -1.34
N ALA A 114 29.18 -27.89 -1.68
CA ALA A 114 29.79 -28.28 -2.95
C ALA A 114 30.00 -29.81 -3.03
N PRO A 115 30.09 -30.38 -4.25
CA PRO A 115 30.39 -31.77 -4.46
C PRO A 115 31.76 -32.13 -3.87
N CYS A 116 31.77 -33.16 -3.04
CA CYS A 116 32.97 -33.77 -2.48
C CYS A 116 32.69 -35.23 -2.11
N ALA A 117 33.65 -35.95 -1.54
CA ALA A 117 33.46 -37.35 -1.16
C ALA A 117 32.24 -37.55 -0.22
N ASP A 118 31.97 -36.57 0.63
CA ASP A 118 30.88 -36.60 1.61
C ASP A 118 29.53 -36.05 1.07
N VAL A 119 29.57 -35.40 -0.10
CA VAL A 119 28.43 -34.79 -0.79
C VAL A 119 28.47 -35.22 -2.26
N PRO A 120 28.13 -36.47 -2.57
CA PRO A 120 28.32 -37.03 -3.91
C PRO A 120 27.27 -36.54 -4.92
N ASP A 121 26.13 -36.04 -4.45
CA ASP A 121 24.97 -35.69 -5.26
C ASP A 121 24.22 -34.45 -4.72
N GLY A 122 23.36 -33.88 -5.57
CA GLY A 122 22.57 -32.70 -5.25
C GLY A 122 21.61 -32.96 -4.08
N GLU A 123 21.07 -34.17 -3.94
CA GLU A 123 20.17 -34.55 -2.87
C GLU A 123 20.86 -34.58 -1.50
N THR A 124 22.12 -35.04 -1.45
CA THR A 124 22.92 -34.97 -0.24
C THR A 124 23.26 -33.54 0.12
N SER A 125 23.57 -32.70 -0.87
CA SER A 125 23.74 -31.25 -0.66
C SER A 125 22.45 -30.61 -0.12
N ALA A 126 21.31 -30.87 -0.75
CA ALA A 126 20.00 -30.37 -0.36
C ALA A 126 19.62 -30.80 1.07
N ARG A 127 19.84 -32.06 1.43
CA ARG A 127 19.58 -32.59 2.77
C ARG A 127 20.46 -31.95 3.83
N ARG A 128 21.75 -31.74 3.54
CA ARG A 128 22.68 -31.06 4.47
C ARG A 128 22.29 -29.61 4.68
N TYR A 129 22.00 -28.89 3.60
CA TYR A 129 21.54 -27.51 3.68
C TYR A 129 20.20 -27.40 4.43
N ALA A 130 19.26 -28.32 4.19
CA ALA A 130 18.00 -28.39 4.93
C ALA A 130 18.19 -28.73 6.42
N ALA A 131 19.23 -29.47 6.79
CA ALA A 131 19.57 -29.72 8.20
C ALA A 131 20.12 -28.45 8.86
N GLU A 132 20.95 -27.69 8.15
CA GLU A 132 21.51 -26.42 8.62
C GLU A 132 20.44 -25.33 8.78
N LEU A 133 19.49 -25.24 7.84
CA LEU A 133 18.30 -24.39 7.96
C LEU A 133 17.52 -24.70 9.24
N ARG A 134 17.30 -25.98 9.54
CA ARG A 134 16.60 -26.40 10.77
C ARG A 134 17.38 -26.09 12.03
N ALA A 135 18.71 -26.23 11.99
CA ALA A 135 19.57 -25.89 13.13
C ALA A 135 19.50 -24.40 13.51
N HIS A 136 19.14 -23.54 12.56
CA HIS A 136 18.98 -22.10 12.75
C HIS A 136 17.51 -21.64 12.79
N ALA A 137 16.55 -22.58 12.81
CA ALA A 137 15.14 -22.24 12.93
C ALA A 137 14.81 -21.75 14.34
N GLY A 138 13.99 -20.69 14.43
CA GLY A 138 13.48 -20.19 15.70
C GLY A 138 12.11 -20.80 16.05
N GLY A 139 11.94 -21.30 17.28
CA GLY A 139 10.67 -21.87 17.74
C GLY A 139 10.23 -23.07 16.89
N ASP A 140 8.95 -23.09 16.49
CA ASP A 140 8.36 -24.12 15.61
C ASP A 140 8.58 -23.85 14.11
N GLY A 141 9.53 -22.97 13.76
CA GLY A 141 9.82 -22.58 12.38
C GLY A 141 10.45 -23.71 11.56
N LEU A 142 10.19 -23.72 10.24
CA LEU A 142 10.76 -24.69 9.30
C LEU A 142 12.20 -24.37 8.87
N ALA A 143 12.57 -23.09 8.96
CA ALA A 143 13.85 -22.52 8.57
C ALA A 143 14.09 -21.25 9.42
N PRO A 144 15.27 -20.61 9.33
CA PRO A 144 15.47 -19.31 9.96
C PRO A 144 14.47 -18.33 9.39
N ARG A 145 14.01 -17.40 10.21
CA ARG A 145 13.14 -16.34 9.71
C ARG A 145 13.96 -15.38 8.86
N PHE A 146 13.98 -15.59 7.54
CA PHE A 146 14.65 -14.70 6.61
C PHE A 146 14.01 -13.31 6.63
N ASP A 147 14.80 -12.28 6.91
CA ASP A 147 14.33 -10.90 6.90
C ASP A 147 14.24 -10.34 5.48
N VAL A 148 15.23 -10.65 4.65
CA VAL A 148 15.27 -10.30 3.23
C VAL A 148 15.74 -11.51 2.42
N LEU A 149 14.97 -11.90 1.41
CA LEU A 149 15.31 -12.96 0.48
C LEU A 149 15.36 -12.37 -0.93
N LEU A 150 16.57 -12.25 -1.48
CA LEU A 150 16.80 -11.76 -2.84
C LEU A 150 16.63 -12.90 -3.84
N LEU A 151 15.98 -12.61 -4.98
CA LEU A 151 15.82 -13.53 -6.11
C LEU A 151 16.10 -12.80 -7.41
N GLY A 152 16.96 -13.37 -8.25
CA GLY A 152 16.95 -13.06 -9.68
C GLY A 152 15.75 -13.72 -10.37
N MET A 153 15.38 -13.19 -11.54
CA MET A 153 14.34 -13.80 -12.39
C MET A 153 14.87 -14.14 -13.79
N GLY A 154 14.54 -15.33 -14.29
CA GLY A 154 14.76 -15.76 -15.68
C GLY A 154 13.77 -15.16 -16.70
N PRO A 155 14.10 -15.13 -18.00
CA PRO A 155 13.16 -14.69 -19.05
C PRO A 155 11.93 -15.62 -19.21
N ASP A 156 12.08 -16.86 -18.77
CA ASP A 156 11.06 -17.91 -18.61
C ASP A 156 10.29 -17.80 -17.29
N GLY A 157 10.65 -16.85 -16.42
CA GLY A 157 9.96 -16.60 -15.15
C GLY A 157 10.39 -17.50 -13.99
N HIS A 158 11.45 -18.31 -14.13
CA HIS A 158 12.00 -19.01 -12.97
C HIS A 158 12.60 -18.03 -11.96
N VAL A 159 12.59 -18.45 -10.71
CA VAL A 159 13.32 -17.85 -9.58
C VAL A 159 14.12 -18.95 -8.89
N ALA A 160 15.25 -18.60 -8.28
CA ALA A 160 16.19 -19.60 -7.77
C ALA A 160 16.50 -20.65 -8.88
N SER A 161 16.39 -21.94 -8.60
CA SER A 161 16.39 -22.98 -9.65
C SER A 161 15.03 -23.67 -9.81
N LEU A 162 13.93 -22.94 -9.64
CA LEU A 162 12.56 -23.43 -9.81
C LEU A 162 12.05 -23.11 -11.23
N PHE A 163 12.22 -24.04 -12.16
CA PHE A 163 11.91 -23.85 -13.59
C PHE A 163 10.51 -24.36 -13.98
N PRO A 164 9.80 -23.68 -14.91
CA PRO A 164 8.51 -24.15 -15.41
C PRO A 164 8.60 -25.57 -15.99
N GLY A 165 7.81 -26.51 -15.45
CA GLY A 165 7.78 -27.90 -15.93
C GLY A 165 8.87 -28.83 -15.37
N HIS A 166 9.73 -28.35 -14.46
CA HIS A 166 10.79 -29.16 -13.84
C HIS A 166 10.41 -29.67 -12.45
N ALA A 167 11.03 -30.78 -12.03
CA ALA A 167 10.64 -31.51 -10.82
C ALA A 167 10.74 -30.64 -9.55
N ALA A 168 11.80 -29.83 -9.41
CA ALA A 168 12.02 -29.00 -8.22
C ALA A 168 10.89 -27.98 -7.99
N LEU A 169 10.20 -27.54 -9.05
CA LEU A 169 9.08 -26.59 -8.95
C LEU A 169 7.89 -27.15 -8.16
N PHE A 170 7.66 -28.46 -8.26
CA PHE A 170 6.53 -29.16 -7.65
C PHE A 170 6.84 -29.70 -6.25
N GLU A 171 8.08 -29.52 -5.78
CA GLU A 171 8.49 -29.97 -4.45
C GLU A 171 7.86 -29.09 -3.36
N ALA A 172 6.88 -29.66 -2.65
CA ALA A 172 6.10 -28.97 -1.62
C ALA A 172 6.39 -29.45 -0.19
N SER A 173 7.13 -30.56 -0.02
CA SER A 173 7.35 -31.20 1.29
C SER A 173 8.75 -30.95 1.84
N SER A 174 9.71 -30.75 0.95
CA SER A 174 11.12 -30.52 1.28
C SER A 174 11.42 -29.03 1.34
N LEU A 175 12.35 -28.64 2.22
CA LEU A 175 12.83 -27.25 2.31
C LEU A 175 13.73 -26.86 1.13
N VAL A 176 14.40 -27.87 0.58
CA VAL A 176 15.45 -27.74 -0.43
C VAL A 176 15.31 -28.92 -1.38
N ALA A 177 15.53 -28.68 -2.67
CA ALA A 177 15.47 -29.68 -3.72
C ALA A 177 16.74 -29.69 -4.57
N ALA A 178 17.06 -30.84 -5.16
CA ALA A 178 18.00 -30.95 -6.26
C ALA A 178 17.25 -30.78 -7.60
N GLU A 179 17.88 -30.13 -8.56
CA GLU A 179 17.40 -29.97 -9.93
C GLU A 179 18.50 -30.44 -10.88
N HIS A 180 18.28 -31.56 -11.56
CA HIS A 180 19.29 -32.22 -12.41
C HIS A 180 19.24 -31.76 -13.87
N ASP A 181 18.05 -31.35 -14.33
CA ASP A 181 17.76 -31.11 -15.74
C ASP A 181 17.53 -29.62 -16.03
N SER A 182 18.20 -28.70 -15.31
CA SER A 182 17.97 -27.28 -15.53
C SER A 182 18.18 -26.89 -16.99
N PRO A 183 17.25 -26.12 -17.60
CA PRO A 183 17.34 -25.69 -18.98
C PRO A 183 18.46 -24.64 -19.19
N LYS A 184 19.11 -24.21 -18.11
CA LYS A 184 20.25 -23.29 -18.13
C LYS A 184 21.48 -23.95 -17.56
N ALA A 185 22.52 -24.08 -18.40
CA ALA A 185 23.82 -24.57 -17.97
C ALA A 185 24.38 -23.78 -16.77
N PRO A 186 25.09 -24.44 -15.84
CA PRO A 186 25.14 -25.90 -15.64
C PRO A 186 23.79 -26.47 -15.19
N SER A 187 23.48 -27.71 -15.60
CA SER A 187 22.15 -28.33 -15.38
C SER A 187 21.91 -28.71 -13.92
N GLU A 188 22.95 -29.21 -13.25
CA GLU A 188 22.93 -29.64 -11.86
C GLU A 188 22.90 -28.46 -10.88
N ARG A 189 21.81 -28.37 -10.11
CA ARG A 189 21.53 -27.26 -9.19
C ARG A 189 20.90 -27.77 -7.91
N VAL A 190 21.02 -26.96 -6.87
CA VAL A 190 20.31 -27.13 -5.60
C VAL A 190 19.57 -25.83 -5.27
N THR A 191 18.35 -25.92 -4.75
CA THR A 191 17.47 -24.76 -4.63
C THR A 191 16.59 -24.82 -3.40
N LEU A 192 16.32 -23.66 -2.82
CA LEU A 192 15.20 -23.48 -1.91
C LEU A 192 13.88 -23.73 -2.66
N THR A 193 12.92 -24.30 -1.94
CA THR A 193 11.56 -24.54 -2.43
C THR A 193 10.63 -23.40 -2.02
N PHE A 194 9.43 -23.34 -2.61
CA PHE A 194 8.45 -22.30 -2.24
C PHE A 194 8.05 -22.27 -0.76
N PRO A 195 7.92 -23.40 -0.03
CA PRO A 195 7.71 -23.37 1.41
C PRO A 195 8.72 -22.48 2.16
N VAL A 196 10.00 -22.54 1.77
CA VAL A 196 11.05 -21.71 2.39
C VAL A 196 10.99 -20.29 1.85
N ILE A 197 10.90 -20.10 0.53
CA ILE A 197 10.84 -18.76 -0.07
C ILE A 197 9.68 -17.95 0.52
N ARG A 198 8.50 -18.57 0.63
CA ARG A 198 7.29 -17.95 1.16
C ARG A 198 7.27 -17.74 2.67
N SER A 199 8.24 -18.32 3.38
CA SER A 199 8.42 -18.09 4.82
C SER A 199 9.21 -16.80 5.13
N ALA A 200 9.92 -16.25 4.13
CA ALA A 200 10.68 -15.01 4.29
C ALA A 200 9.75 -13.83 4.61
N ARG A 201 10.24 -12.87 5.40
CA ARG A 201 9.53 -11.63 5.73
C ARG A 201 9.39 -10.76 4.49
N GLU A 202 10.51 -10.54 3.80
CA GLU A 202 10.54 -9.81 2.54
C GLU A 202 11.16 -10.68 1.45
N VAL A 203 10.48 -10.80 0.31
CA VAL A 203 11.04 -11.40 -0.91
C VAL A 203 11.23 -10.29 -1.92
N TRP A 204 12.46 -10.09 -2.40
CA TRP A 204 12.81 -9.09 -3.39
C TRP A 204 13.20 -9.76 -4.70
N VAL A 205 12.36 -9.60 -5.72
CA VAL A 205 12.64 -10.07 -7.08
C VAL A 205 13.34 -8.96 -7.85
N VAL A 206 14.59 -9.21 -8.26
CA VAL A 206 15.44 -8.25 -8.97
C VAL A 206 15.59 -8.69 -10.43
N ALA A 207 15.06 -7.91 -11.37
CA ALA A 207 15.06 -8.26 -12.78
C ALA A 207 15.35 -7.05 -13.68
N ALA A 208 16.41 -7.13 -14.48
CA ALA A 208 16.72 -6.15 -15.53
C ALA A 208 16.75 -6.80 -16.90
N GLY A 209 16.49 -6.01 -17.94
CA GLY A 209 16.59 -6.42 -19.33
C GLY A 209 15.24 -6.72 -20.00
N ALA A 210 15.14 -6.35 -21.27
CA ALA A 210 13.92 -6.48 -22.07
C ALA A 210 13.46 -7.95 -22.24
N GLU A 211 14.40 -8.89 -22.21
CA GLU A 211 14.09 -10.33 -22.30
C GLU A 211 13.27 -10.83 -21.09
N LYS A 212 13.24 -10.06 -20.00
CA LYS A 212 12.48 -10.38 -18.78
C LYS A 212 11.05 -9.85 -18.82
N ALA A 213 10.78 -8.84 -19.65
CA ALA A 213 9.51 -8.11 -19.63
C ALA A 213 8.26 -9.00 -19.73
N PRO A 214 8.21 -10.02 -20.62
CA PRO A 214 7.05 -10.91 -20.66
C PRO A 214 6.83 -11.68 -19.36
N ALA A 215 7.90 -12.18 -18.74
CA ALA A 215 7.81 -12.93 -17.49
C ALA A 215 7.46 -12.04 -16.29
N VAL A 216 8.02 -10.82 -16.22
CA VAL A 216 7.66 -9.81 -15.22
C VAL A 216 6.17 -9.50 -15.29
N ALA A 217 5.65 -9.21 -16.48
CA ALA A 217 4.24 -8.89 -16.69
C ALA A 217 3.32 -10.06 -16.30
N ARG A 218 3.64 -11.29 -16.71
CA ARG A 218 2.87 -12.48 -16.31
C ARG A 218 2.88 -12.70 -14.80
N ALA A 219 4.05 -12.63 -14.17
CA ALA A 219 4.18 -12.87 -12.74
C ALA A 219 3.36 -11.87 -11.92
N LEU A 220 3.43 -10.59 -12.28
CA LEU A 220 2.70 -9.51 -11.61
C LEU A 220 1.19 -9.51 -11.91
N ALA A 221 0.78 -10.11 -13.04
CA ALA A 221 -0.63 -10.36 -13.36
C ALA A 221 -1.22 -11.56 -12.60
N GLY A 222 -0.42 -12.25 -11.77
CA GLY A 222 -0.88 -13.41 -11.01
C GLY A 222 -1.01 -14.68 -11.85
N ASP A 223 -0.16 -14.85 -12.87
CA ASP A 223 -0.09 -16.07 -13.66
C ASP A 223 0.21 -17.30 -12.79
N ASP A 224 -0.11 -18.49 -13.30
CA ASP A 224 0.07 -19.74 -12.57
C ASP A 224 1.56 -19.98 -12.25
N VAL A 225 1.87 -20.34 -11.00
CA VAL A 225 3.25 -20.62 -10.55
C VAL A 225 3.90 -21.75 -11.36
N ARG A 226 3.11 -22.65 -11.94
CA ARG A 226 3.58 -23.75 -12.79
C ARG A 226 4.12 -23.27 -14.14
N THR A 227 3.63 -22.13 -14.64
CA THR A 227 4.04 -21.51 -15.91
C THR A 227 4.97 -20.33 -15.69
N THR A 228 4.77 -19.58 -14.61
CA THR A 228 5.58 -18.42 -14.21
C THR A 228 5.94 -18.52 -12.72
N PRO A 229 6.99 -19.28 -12.36
CA PRO A 229 7.40 -19.51 -10.96
C PRO A 229 7.60 -18.25 -10.13
N ALA A 230 8.04 -17.15 -10.74
CA ALA A 230 8.20 -15.86 -10.08
C ALA A 230 6.88 -15.31 -9.48
N ALA A 231 5.71 -15.71 -9.98
CA ALA A 231 4.42 -15.39 -9.36
C ALA A 231 4.29 -15.97 -7.94
N GLY A 232 5.03 -17.05 -7.67
CA GLY A 232 5.07 -17.74 -6.38
C GLY A 232 6.09 -17.17 -5.39
N ALA A 233 6.93 -16.23 -5.81
CA ALA A 233 7.97 -15.59 -5.01
C ALA A 233 7.39 -14.48 -4.12
N THR A 234 6.58 -14.88 -3.13
CA THR A 234 5.88 -13.96 -2.25
C THR A 234 6.45 -13.99 -0.84
N GLY A 235 6.65 -12.84 -0.20
CA GLY A 235 7.03 -12.76 1.21
C GLY A 235 5.82 -12.68 2.14
N THR A 236 6.01 -13.05 3.41
CA THR A 236 4.95 -12.98 4.44
C THR A 236 4.56 -11.54 4.81
N GLY A 237 5.50 -10.60 4.76
CA GLY A 237 5.28 -9.19 5.05
C GLY A 237 5.34 -8.29 3.82
N ARG A 238 6.24 -8.59 2.89
CA ARG A 238 6.46 -7.79 1.68
C ARG A 238 6.95 -8.64 0.52
N THR A 239 6.46 -8.33 -0.67
CA THR A 239 7.01 -8.80 -1.94
C THR A 239 7.39 -7.58 -2.75
N LEU A 240 8.65 -7.43 -3.10
CA LEU A 240 9.18 -6.25 -3.79
C LEU A 240 9.78 -6.65 -5.14
N TRP A 241 9.31 -6.04 -6.21
CA TRP A 241 9.83 -6.19 -7.55
C TRP A 241 10.68 -4.98 -7.88
N LEU A 242 11.98 -5.18 -7.90
CA LEU A 242 12.97 -4.19 -8.29
C LEU A 242 13.34 -4.47 -9.75
N VAL A 243 12.80 -3.67 -10.65
CA VAL A 243 12.94 -3.88 -12.10
C VAL A 243 13.53 -2.67 -12.79
N ASP A 244 14.17 -2.86 -13.95
CA ASP A 244 14.52 -1.74 -14.82
C ASP A 244 13.38 -1.39 -15.79
N VAL A 245 13.48 -0.24 -16.47
CA VAL A 245 12.49 0.20 -17.48
C VAL A 245 12.29 -0.87 -18.55
N ALA A 246 13.37 -1.54 -18.98
CA ALA A 246 13.32 -2.57 -20.02
C ALA A 246 12.50 -3.79 -19.58
N ALA A 247 12.70 -4.28 -18.35
CA ALA A 247 11.95 -5.37 -17.75
C ALA A 247 10.52 -4.97 -17.38
N ALA A 248 10.24 -3.67 -17.18
CA ALA A 248 8.91 -3.15 -16.90
C ALA A 248 8.07 -2.82 -18.15
N ALA A 249 8.65 -2.92 -19.37
CA ALA A 249 8.05 -2.39 -20.59
C ALA A 249 6.67 -2.97 -20.96
N GLN A 250 6.32 -4.15 -20.46
CA GLN A 250 5.03 -4.80 -20.70
C GLN A 250 4.04 -4.65 -19.52
N LEU A 251 4.39 -3.87 -18.50
CA LEU A 251 3.47 -3.53 -17.42
C LEU A 251 2.47 -2.47 -17.88
N PRO A 252 1.19 -2.56 -17.48
CA PRO A 252 0.20 -1.53 -17.79
C PRO A 252 0.67 -0.16 -17.23
N GLY A 253 0.95 0.80 -18.11
CA GLY A 253 1.40 2.16 -17.76
C GLY A 253 2.89 2.48 -17.93
N GLY A 254 3.71 1.57 -18.51
CA GLY A 254 5.17 1.67 -18.53
C GLY A 254 5.86 2.19 -19.82
N GLY A 255 5.31 3.18 -20.53
CA GLY A 255 5.98 3.80 -21.69
C GLY A 255 6.51 5.21 -21.39
N PRO A 256 7.74 5.59 -21.80
CA PRO A 256 8.21 6.97 -21.67
C PRO A 256 7.61 7.82 -22.79
N GLY A 257 6.66 8.69 -22.44
CA GLY A 257 6.13 9.72 -23.35
C GLY A 257 4.65 9.57 -23.70
N SER A 258 3.77 9.89 -22.75
CA SER A 258 2.44 10.39 -23.08
C SER A 258 1.97 11.35 -22.00
N ALA A 259 2.02 12.65 -22.30
CA ALA A 259 1.21 13.62 -21.57
C ALA A 259 -0.28 13.22 -21.70
N PRO A 260 -1.10 13.31 -20.65
CA PRO A 260 -2.50 12.96 -20.77
C PRO A 260 -3.21 14.01 -21.61
N ALA A 261 -3.83 13.56 -22.71
CA ALA A 261 -4.83 14.36 -23.41
C ALA A 261 -6.09 14.47 -22.52
N PRO A 262 -6.77 15.62 -22.49
CA PRO A 262 -7.91 15.83 -21.61
C PRO A 262 -9.16 15.19 -22.22
N GLY A 263 -9.89 14.44 -21.42
CA GLY A 263 -11.26 14.04 -21.72
C GLY A 263 -11.45 12.57 -22.07
N SER A 264 -11.48 11.72 -21.04
CA SER A 264 -12.39 10.58 -20.98
C SER A 264 -12.44 10.07 -19.55
N SER A 265 -13.64 10.08 -18.99
CA SER A 265 -14.03 9.39 -17.76
C SER A 265 -13.63 7.92 -17.84
N GLU A 266 -12.61 7.50 -17.10
CA GLU A 266 -12.32 6.09 -16.86
C GLU A 266 -12.24 5.80 -15.37
N GLY A 267 -12.97 4.76 -14.98
CA GLY A 267 -13.24 4.36 -13.62
C GLY A 267 -11.99 4.00 -12.82
N LEU A 268 -12.04 4.44 -11.58
CA LEU A 268 -11.11 4.13 -10.49
C LEU A 268 -10.96 2.60 -10.35
N ARG A 269 -9.86 2.01 -10.87
CA ARG A 269 -9.44 0.66 -10.45
C ARG A 269 -8.63 0.79 -9.14
N PRO A 270 -8.80 -0.11 -8.15
CA PRO A 270 -8.27 0.10 -6.81
C PRO A 270 -6.74 -0.05 -6.81
N ARG A 271 -6.04 0.97 -6.31
CA ARG A 271 -4.60 0.90 -5.97
C ARG A 271 -4.44 -0.11 -4.83
N SER A 272 -3.41 -0.95 -4.84
CA SER A 272 -3.11 -1.78 -3.68
C SER A 272 -2.68 -0.89 -2.52
N ALA A 273 -3.40 -0.98 -1.40
CA ALA A 273 -3.11 -0.25 -0.17
C ALA A 273 -1.65 -0.48 0.26
N SER A 274 -0.87 0.59 0.41
CA SER A 274 0.47 0.66 1.02
C SER A 274 0.53 -0.02 2.39
N SER A 275 1.73 -0.26 2.92
CA SER A 275 1.89 -0.84 4.28
C SER A 275 1.23 0.01 5.37
N ALA A 276 1.25 1.34 5.19
CA ALA A 276 0.51 2.27 6.03
C ALA A 276 -1.00 2.11 5.83
N GLU A 277 -1.50 2.11 4.59
CA GLU A 277 -2.93 1.92 4.29
C GLU A 277 -3.47 0.56 4.76
N ARG A 278 -2.67 -0.50 4.72
CA ARG A 278 -3.03 -1.81 5.32
C ARG A 278 -3.05 -1.76 6.84
N ALA A 279 -2.11 -1.04 7.46
CA ALA A 279 -2.16 -0.82 8.91
C ALA A 279 -3.37 0.01 9.29
N TRP A 280 -3.72 1.04 8.51
CA TRP A 280 -4.91 1.86 8.70
C TRP A 280 -6.18 1.03 8.57
N ALA A 281 -6.32 0.24 7.49
CA ALA A 281 -7.45 -0.67 7.30
C ALA A 281 -7.54 -1.74 8.40
N ALA A 282 -6.42 -2.25 8.90
CA ALA A 282 -6.42 -3.20 10.02
C ALA A 282 -6.84 -2.55 11.35
N VAL A 283 -6.44 -1.29 11.59
CA VAL A 283 -6.90 -0.50 12.74
C VAL A 283 -8.40 -0.23 12.62
N ASP A 284 -8.87 0.20 11.45
CA ASP A 284 -10.29 0.44 11.19
C ASP A 284 -11.12 -0.82 11.40
N ALA A 285 -10.67 -1.96 10.88
CA ALA A 285 -11.33 -3.25 11.13
C ALA A 285 -11.33 -3.65 12.62
N PHE A 286 -10.27 -3.32 13.36
CA PHE A 286 -10.18 -3.57 14.79
C PHE A 286 -11.14 -2.68 15.61
N VAL A 287 -11.33 -1.41 15.22
CA VAL A 287 -12.22 -0.47 15.91
C VAL A 287 -13.65 -0.47 15.38
N ALA A 288 -13.92 -1.12 14.23
CA ALA A 288 -15.25 -1.22 13.64
C ALA A 288 -16.37 -1.65 14.62
N PRO A 289 -16.13 -2.56 15.59
CA PRO A 289 -17.15 -2.89 16.60
C PRO A 289 -17.58 -1.72 17.49
N LEU A 290 -16.76 -0.67 17.62
CA LEU A 290 -17.12 0.56 18.36
C LEU A 290 -18.03 1.49 17.54
N VAL A 291 -17.90 1.44 16.21
CA VAL A 291 -18.76 2.20 15.29
C VAL A 291 -20.18 1.65 15.32
N ASP A 292 -20.31 0.31 15.36
CA ASP A 292 -21.59 -0.42 15.36
C ASP A 292 -22.51 0.06 14.22
N GLU A 293 -22.00 0.01 12.99
CA GLU A 293 -22.70 0.48 11.79
C GLU A 293 -24.05 -0.25 11.61
N PRO A 294 -25.19 0.45 11.70
CA PRO A 294 -26.51 -0.18 11.60
C PRO A 294 -26.81 -0.66 10.18
N GLN A 295 -27.61 -1.72 10.06
CA GLN A 295 -28.03 -2.26 8.76
C GLN A 295 -28.72 -1.19 7.89
N THR A 296 -29.52 -0.30 8.49
CA THR A 296 -30.17 0.79 7.76
C THR A 296 -29.19 1.77 7.12
N ALA A 297 -28.03 2.03 7.74
CA ALA A 297 -26.97 2.83 7.11
C ALA A 297 -26.38 2.10 5.90
N ARG A 298 -26.12 0.80 6.04
CA ARG A 298 -25.61 -0.06 4.95
C ARG A 298 -26.59 -0.14 3.79
N ASP A 299 -27.90 -0.16 4.07
CA ASP A 299 -28.94 -0.19 3.05
C ASP A 299 -28.96 1.11 2.24
N VAL A 300 -28.73 2.28 2.86
CA VAL A 300 -28.56 3.56 2.15
C VAL A 300 -27.31 3.53 1.26
N GLN A 301 -26.18 3.04 1.77
CA GLN A 301 -24.96 2.91 0.98
C GLN A 301 -25.14 1.96 -0.21
N ALA A 302 -25.83 0.83 0.00
CA ALA A 302 -26.11 -0.15 -1.04
C ALA A 302 -27.02 0.43 -2.12
N ALA A 303 -28.07 1.17 -1.75
CA ALA A 303 -28.96 1.83 -2.71
C ALA A 303 -28.22 2.83 -3.60
N ALA A 304 -27.26 3.57 -3.04
CA ALA A 304 -26.40 4.46 -3.82
C ALA A 304 -25.52 3.68 -4.82
N SER A 305 -24.91 2.59 -4.38
CA SER A 305 -24.11 1.71 -5.25
C SER A 305 -24.95 1.07 -6.36
N ASP A 306 -26.14 0.59 -6.04
CA ASP A 306 -27.06 -0.07 -6.99
C ASP A 306 -27.57 0.91 -8.06
N ALA A 307 -27.72 2.19 -7.69
CA ALA A 307 -28.04 3.27 -8.63
C ALA A 307 -26.82 3.77 -9.44
N GLY A 308 -25.64 3.19 -9.23
CA GLY A 308 -24.42 3.50 -9.97
C GLY A 308 -23.73 4.81 -9.57
N LEU A 309 -24.02 5.34 -8.37
CA LEU A 309 -23.34 6.53 -7.87
C LEU A 309 -21.87 6.23 -7.53
N PRO A 310 -20.97 7.23 -7.62
CA PRO A 310 -19.57 7.06 -7.22
C PRO A 310 -19.40 6.62 -5.75
N ASP A 311 -18.50 5.68 -5.47
CA ASP A 311 -18.14 5.27 -4.10
C ASP A 311 -17.17 6.28 -3.44
N ILE A 312 -17.69 7.48 -3.21
CA ILE A 312 -16.97 8.60 -2.58
C ILE A 312 -17.59 9.03 -1.24
N ALA A 313 -18.56 8.27 -0.73
CA ALA A 313 -19.14 8.54 0.58
C ALA A 313 -18.09 8.41 1.70
N VAL A 314 -18.33 9.15 2.78
CA VAL A 314 -17.57 9.04 4.03
C VAL A 314 -17.54 7.59 4.55
N SER A 315 -16.49 7.23 5.30
CA SER A 315 -16.45 5.94 5.98
C SER A 315 -17.48 5.87 7.12
N ALA A 316 -17.81 4.66 7.57
CA ALA A 316 -18.69 4.46 8.72
C ALA A 316 -18.16 5.13 10.00
N ALA A 317 -16.83 5.13 10.19
CA ALA A 317 -16.18 5.81 11.32
C ALA A 317 -16.36 7.34 11.25
N GLN A 318 -16.26 7.93 10.05
CA GLN A 318 -16.54 9.36 9.84
C GLN A 318 -18.03 9.67 10.03
N GLY A 319 -18.94 8.83 9.51
CA GLY A 319 -20.38 8.96 9.75
C GLY A 319 -20.73 8.95 11.25
N ARG A 320 -20.13 8.02 12.00
CA ARG A 320 -20.29 7.95 13.46
C ARG A 320 -19.71 9.16 14.19
N LEU A 321 -18.59 9.72 13.71
CA LEU A 321 -18.06 10.98 14.24
C LEU A 321 -19.06 12.13 14.03
N LEU A 322 -19.65 12.26 12.84
CA LEU A 322 -20.65 13.29 12.54
C LEU A 322 -21.87 13.18 13.49
N GLU A 323 -22.37 11.97 13.72
CA GLU A 323 -23.44 11.73 14.70
C GLU A 323 -23.03 12.20 16.11
N LEU A 324 -21.83 11.83 16.57
CA LEU A 324 -21.37 12.17 17.91
C LEU A 324 -21.18 13.68 18.06
N LEU A 325 -20.67 14.37 17.05
CA LEU A 325 -20.55 15.82 17.04
C LEU A 325 -21.93 16.50 17.09
N ALA A 326 -22.87 16.06 16.24
CA ALA A 326 -24.23 16.58 16.23
C ALA A 326 -24.92 16.43 17.60
N ARG A 327 -24.79 15.25 18.23
CA ARG A 327 -25.31 15.03 19.59
C ARG A 327 -24.61 15.85 20.65
N SER A 328 -23.29 16.02 20.55
CA SER A 328 -22.49 16.77 21.52
C SER A 328 -22.85 18.25 21.57
N VAL A 329 -23.25 18.83 20.44
CA VAL A 329 -23.73 20.24 20.38
C VAL A 329 -25.23 20.38 20.56
N GLY A 330 -25.94 19.27 20.77
CA GLY A 330 -27.40 19.23 20.86
C GLY A 330 -28.07 19.73 19.59
N ALA A 331 -27.54 19.37 18.42
CA ALA A 331 -28.04 19.84 17.14
C ALA A 331 -29.53 19.51 16.96
N ARG A 332 -30.26 20.50 16.43
CA ARG A 332 -31.67 20.39 16.03
C ARG A 332 -31.82 20.73 14.55
N ARG A 333 -30.98 21.62 14.02
CA ARG A 333 -30.97 22.04 12.63
C ARG A 333 -29.56 21.88 12.04
N ILE A 334 -29.43 21.01 11.04
CA ILE A 334 -28.15 20.71 10.39
C ILE A 334 -28.20 21.15 8.93
N LEU A 335 -27.12 21.74 8.45
CA LEU A 335 -26.89 22.02 7.02
C LEU A 335 -25.83 21.04 6.50
N GLU A 336 -26.08 20.42 5.36
CA GLU A 336 -25.12 19.60 4.64
C GLU A 336 -24.93 20.15 3.23
N ILE A 337 -23.69 20.23 2.77
CA ILE A 337 -23.34 20.62 1.40
C ILE A 337 -22.64 19.43 0.76
N GLY A 338 -23.31 18.78 -0.20
CA GLY A 338 -22.92 17.51 -0.80
C GLY A 338 -23.69 16.33 -0.22
N THR A 339 -24.75 15.90 -0.90
CA THR A 339 -25.64 14.82 -0.43
C THR A 339 -25.24 13.45 -1.00
N LEU A 340 -24.83 13.41 -2.27
CA LEU A 340 -24.58 12.19 -3.03
C LEU A 340 -25.76 11.20 -2.89
N GLY A 341 -25.53 10.02 -2.32
CA GLY A 341 -26.53 8.98 -2.09
C GLY A 341 -27.21 9.04 -0.72
N GLY A 342 -26.89 10.04 0.11
CA GLY A 342 -27.53 10.27 1.41
C GLY A 342 -26.93 9.52 2.61
N TYR A 343 -25.76 8.90 2.47
CA TYR A 343 -25.15 8.12 3.56
C TYR A 343 -24.73 8.99 4.76
N SER A 344 -24.00 10.09 4.54
CA SER A 344 -23.68 11.08 5.59
C SER A 344 -24.96 11.75 6.13
N THR A 345 -25.90 12.07 5.24
CA THR A 345 -27.20 12.64 5.58
C THR A 345 -27.97 11.75 6.55
N TRP A 346 -27.91 10.43 6.37
CA TRP A 346 -28.53 9.46 7.26
C TRP A 346 -27.95 9.52 8.68
N TRP A 347 -26.61 9.54 8.81
CA TRP A 347 -25.93 9.66 10.10
C TRP A 347 -26.29 10.96 10.83
N LEU A 348 -26.36 12.07 10.08
CA LEU A 348 -26.77 13.37 10.59
C LEU A 348 -28.25 13.34 11.02
N ALA A 349 -29.16 12.88 10.16
CA ALA A 349 -30.60 12.89 10.43
C ALA A 349 -31.02 11.99 11.60
N GLN A 350 -30.40 10.81 11.76
CA GLN A 350 -30.69 9.92 12.89
C GLN A 350 -30.17 10.45 14.23
N SER A 351 -29.20 11.40 14.20
CA SER A 351 -28.63 11.99 15.41
C SER A 351 -29.57 13.00 16.08
N LEU A 352 -30.55 13.50 15.31
CA LEU A 352 -31.45 14.58 15.70
C LEU A 352 -32.65 14.10 16.54
N PRO A 353 -33.23 15.00 17.37
CA PRO A 353 -34.54 14.76 17.98
C PRO A 353 -35.63 14.64 16.90
N THR A 354 -36.82 14.18 17.29
CA THR A 354 -37.95 13.94 16.36
C THR A 354 -38.40 15.16 15.58
N ASP A 355 -38.22 16.35 16.15
CA ASP A 355 -38.53 17.64 15.55
C ASP A 355 -37.33 18.32 14.88
N GLY A 356 -36.18 17.65 14.85
CA GLY A 356 -34.99 18.15 14.16
C GLY A 356 -35.09 18.04 12.64
N ARG A 357 -34.25 18.81 11.95
CA ARG A 357 -34.21 18.92 10.49
C ARG A 357 -32.78 18.95 9.95
N VAL A 358 -32.56 18.24 8.85
CA VAL A 358 -31.37 18.37 8.00
C VAL A 358 -31.79 19.05 6.70
N VAL A 359 -31.10 20.12 6.32
CA VAL A 359 -31.18 20.70 4.98
C VAL A 359 -29.92 20.27 4.25
N SER A 360 -30.06 19.45 3.20
CA SER A 360 -28.92 18.94 2.42
C SER A 360 -28.96 19.53 1.01
N LEU A 361 -27.82 20.01 0.52
CA LEU A 361 -27.68 20.62 -0.80
C LEU A 361 -27.04 19.64 -1.77
N GLU A 362 -27.75 19.31 -2.85
CA GLU A 362 -27.27 18.40 -3.89
C GLU A 362 -27.31 19.08 -5.26
N LEU A 363 -26.22 18.99 -6.01
CA LEU A 363 -26.15 19.59 -7.34
C LEU A 363 -26.94 18.77 -8.36
N GLU A 364 -26.80 17.44 -8.31
CA GLU A 364 -27.29 16.54 -9.35
C GLU A 364 -28.69 15.99 -9.01
N PRO A 365 -29.72 16.25 -9.85
CA PRO A 365 -31.09 15.79 -9.57
C PRO A 365 -31.23 14.29 -9.37
N ASP A 366 -30.44 13.49 -10.10
CA ASP A 366 -30.49 12.02 -10.02
C ASP A 366 -29.92 11.51 -8.69
N HIS A 367 -28.85 12.13 -8.19
CA HIS A 367 -28.29 11.83 -6.87
C HIS A 367 -29.30 12.20 -5.77
N ALA A 368 -29.89 13.39 -5.87
CA ALA A 368 -30.90 13.85 -4.92
C ALA A 368 -32.12 12.92 -4.85
N ALA A 369 -32.54 12.36 -5.99
CA ALA A 369 -33.65 11.41 -6.05
C ALA A 369 -33.31 10.10 -5.32
N VAL A 370 -32.09 9.56 -5.51
CA VAL A 370 -31.61 8.36 -4.81
C VAL A 370 -31.49 8.59 -3.31
N ALA A 371 -30.90 9.72 -2.90
CA ALA A 371 -30.79 10.08 -1.49
C ALA A 371 -32.17 10.21 -0.83
N SER A 372 -33.09 10.95 -1.45
CA SER A 372 -34.43 11.17 -0.92
C SER A 372 -35.22 9.86 -0.78
N ALA A 373 -35.15 8.98 -1.78
CA ALA A 373 -35.80 7.67 -1.74
C ALA A 373 -35.22 6.77 -0.63
N SER A 374 -33.90 6.73 -0.50
CA SER A 374 -33.21 5.92 0.51
C SER A 374 -33.51 6.40 1.92
N LEU A 375 -33.45 7.72 2.16
CA LEU A 375 -33.77 8.33 3.45
C LEU A 375 -35.25 8.12 3.83
N ALA A 376 -36.17 8.25 2.88
CA ALA A 376 -37.58 7.94 3.09
C ALA A 376 -37.80 6.47 3.47
N ALA A 377 -37.10 5.53 2.82
CA ALA A 377 -37.18 4.10 3.14
C ALA A 377 -36.70 3.78 4.57
N THR A 378 -35.80 4.59 5.15
CA THR A 378 -35.36 4.45 6.55
C THR A 378 -36.29 5.12 7.57
N GLY A 379 -37.36 5.79 7.13
CA GLY A 379 -38.28 6.54 8.00
C GLY A 379 -37.76 7.93 8.42
N LEU A 380 -36.68 8.41 7.81
CA LEU A 380 -36.07 9.72 8.10
C LEU A 380 -36.48 10.82 7.10
N GLY A 381 -37.25 10.48 6.06
CA GLY A 381 -37.64 11.42 5.00
C GLY A 381 -38.27 12.73 5.51
N ASP A 382 -39.15 12.66 6.52
CA ASP A 382 -39.79 13.86 7.09
C ASP A 382 -38.82 14.80 7.83
N ARG A 383 -37.59 14.35 8.11
CA ARG A 383 -36.55 15.14 8.78
C ARG A 383 -35.54 15.73 7.80
N VAL A 384 -35.53 15.30 6.54
CA VAL A 384 -34.52 15.72 5.56
C VAL A 384 -35.18 16.47 4.42
N GLU A 385 -34.70 17.68 4.18
CA GLU A 385 -35.02 18.47 3.00
C GLU A 385 -33.80 18.48 2.07
N VAL A 386 -33.94 17.92 0.87
CA VAL A 386 -32.89 17.94 -0.16
C VAL A 386 -33.20 19.06 -1.15
N LEU A 387 -32.34 20.08 -1.19
CA LEU A 387 -32.45 21.21 -2.11
C LEU A 387 -31.56 20.97 -3.33
N VAL A 388 -32.20 20.79 -4.50
CA VAL A 388 -31.51 20.47 -5.75
C VAL A 388 -31.06 21.75 -6.46
N GLY A 389 -29.78 21.85 -6.76
CA GLY A 389 -29.18 22.93 -7.55
C GLY A 389 -27.82 23.39 -7.02
N PRO A 390 -27.25 24.47 -7.59
CA PRO A 390 -25.96 24.99 -7.15
C PRO A 390 -25.98 25.40 -5.68
N ALA A 391 -25.11 24.79 -4.87
CA ALA A 391 -25.07 25.00 -3.43
C ALA A 391 -24.97 26.49 -3.04
N LEU A 392 -24.11 27.28 -3.71
CA LEU A 392 -23.99 28.72 -3.44
C LEU A 392 -25.32 29.48 -3.64
N ALA A 393 -26.12 29.12 -4.65
CA ALA A 393 -27.41 29.76 -4.88
C ALA A 393 -28.39 29.45 -3.74
N SER A 394 -28.43 28.19 -3.29
CA SER A 394 -29.26 27.78 -2.14
C SER A 394 -28.80 28.45 -0.84
N LEU A 395 -27.49 28.52 -0.60
CA LEU A 395 -26.93 29.20 0.57
C LEU A 395 -27.24 30.70 0.56
N ASP A 396 -27.05 31.38 -0.56
CA ASP A 396 -27.36 32.80 -0.71
C ASP A 396 -28.87 33.06 -0.54
N ALA A 397 -29.73 32.17 -1.03
CA ALA A 397 -31.17 32.24 -0.80
C ALA A 397 -31.54 32.06 0.68
N LEU A 398 -30.91 31.11 1.39
CA LEU A 398 -31.12 30.90 2.83
C LEU A 398 -30.69 32.14 3.64
N VAL A 399 -29.56 32.77 3.26
CA VAL A 399 -29.08 34.01 3.89
C VAL A 399 -30.07 35.14 3.63
N ALA A 400 -30.48 35.34 2.38
CA ALA A 400 -31.43 36.39 2.00
C ALA A 400 -32.80 36.23 2.69
N ALA A 401 -33.23 35.00 2.92
CA ALA A 401 -34.47 34.68 3.63
C ALA A 401 -34.38 34.89 5.15
N GLY A 402 -33.18 35.11 5.71
CA GLY A 402 -32.98 35.18 7.16
C GLY A 402 -33.34 33.87 7.85
N SER A 403 -32.97 32.75 7.23
CA SER A 403 -33.32 31.40 7.71
C SER A 403 -32.87 31.16 9.15
N GLU A 404 -33.61 30.31 9.87
CA GLU A 404 -33.22 29.88 11.22
C GLU A 404 -31.78 29.34 11.20
N PRO A 405 -30.91 29.80 12.12
CA PRO A 405 -29.51 29.39 12.14
C PRO A 405 -29.32 27.89 12.36
N PHE A 406 -28.25 27.34 11.79
CA PHE A 406 -27.85 25.95 11.96
C PHE A 406 -26.98 25.75 13.21
N ASP A 407 -27.12 24.57 13.82
CA ASP A 407 -26.31 24.12 14.96
C ASP A 407 -25.03 23.41 14.53
N LEU A 408 -25.08 22.75 13.37
CA LEU A 408 -23.97 22.04 12.76
C LEU A 408 -24.06 22.17 11.25
N VAL A 409 -22.91 22.38 10.60
CA VAL A 409 -22.76 22.37 9.15
C VAL A 409 -21.72 21.34 8.76
N PHE A 410 -22.03 20.49 7.79
CA PHE A 410 -21.09 19.57 7.16
C PHE A 410 -20.87 19.96 5.70
N VAL A 411 -19.62 20.09 5.27
CA VAL A 411 -19.25 20.51 3.91
C VAL A 411 -18.38 19.43 3.28
N ASP A 412 -18.95 18.72 2.31
CA ASP A 412 -18.24 17.78 1.46
C ASP A 412 -18.68 17.92 0.00
N ALA A 413 -18.23 19.03 -0.61
CA ALA A 413 -18.51 19.38 -1.99
C ALA A 413 -17.22 19.66 -2.77
N ASP A 414 -17.35 20.31 -3.94
CA ASP A 414 -16.21 20.69 -4.76
C ASP A 414 -15.25 21.62 -3.98
N LYS A 415 -13.95 21.33 -4.11
CA LYS A 415 -12.95 21.89 -3.21
C LYS A 415 -12.58 23.34 -3.56
N GLN A 416 -12.83 23.73 -4.81
CA GLN A 416 -12.58 25.07 -5.34
C GLN A 416 -13.41 26.14 -4.63
N GLN A 417 -14.63 25.79 -4.18
CA GLN A 417 -15.57 26.72 -3.58
C GLN A 417 -15.62 26.65 -2.04
N LEU A 418 -14.77 25.85 -1.38
CA LEU A 418 -14.81 25.66 0.08
C LEU A 418 -14.74 26.97 0.87
N ALA A 419 -13.96 27.95 0.42
CA ALA A 419 -13.88 29.26 1.07
C ALA A 419 -15.24 29.98 1.06
N ALA A 420 -15.93 29.96 -0.09
CA ALA A 420 -17.26 30.56 -0.22
C ALA A 420 -18.32 29.79 0.56
N TYR A 421 -18.31 28.44 0.48
CA TYR A 421 -19.22 27.61 1.26
C TYR A 421 -19.08 27.85 2.76
N THR A 422 -17.85 27.90 3.27
CA THR A 422 -17.57 28.09 4.68
C THR A 422 -18.03 29.47 5.15
N ASP A 423 -17.80 30.52 4.37
CA ASP A 423 -18.26 31.88 4.71
C ASP A 423 -19.79 31.95 4.87
N ARG A 424 -20.55 31.33 3.97
CA ARG A 424 -22.02 31.24 4.08
C ARG A 424 -22.43 30.34 5.24
N ALA A 425 -21.75 29.21 5.43
CA ALA A 425 -22.01 28.29 6.54
C ALA A 425 -21.86 28.99 7.89
N ILE A 426 -20.78 29.76 8.10
CA ILE A 426 -20.56 30.56 9.32
C ILE A 426 -21.68 31.60 9.47
N THR A 427 -22.05 32.30 8.40
CA THR A 427 -23.13 33.31 8.40
C THR A 427 -24.49 32.71 8.77
N LEU A 428 -24.77 31.49 8.31
CA LEU A 428 -26.00 30.76 8.58
C LEU A 428 -25.99 29.99 9.91
N SER A 429 -24.92 30.10 10.70
CA SER A 429 -24.74 29.33 11.93
C SER A 429 -24.89 30.21 13.17
N ARG A 430 -25.41 29.63 14.27
CA ARG A 430 -25.46 30.34 15.56
C ARG A 430 -24.09 30.33 16.26
N PRO A 431 -23.85 31.24 17.22
CA PRO A 431 -22.73 31.10 18.16
C PRO A 431 -22.69 29.72 18.82
N GLY A 432 -21.50 29.13 18.86
CA GLY A 432 -21.23 27.80 19.37
C GLY A 432 -21.56 26.65 18.40
N ALA A 433 -22.08 26.92 17.21
CA ALA A 433 -22.27 25.91 16.17
C ALA A 433 -20.93 25.36 15.66
N LEU A 434 -20.96 24.13 15.14
CA LEU A 434 -19.80 23.50 14.51
C LEU A 434 -19.92 23.51 12.99
N VAL A 435 -18.85 23.88 12.29
CA VAL A 435 -18.71 23.74 10.84
C VAL A 435 -17.57 22.75 10.58
N MET A 436 -17.90 21.60 10.02
CA MET A 436 -16.93 20.57 9.63
C MET A 436 -16.78 20.55 8.11
N VAL A 437 -15.54 20.69 7.63
CA VAL A 437 -15.22 20.72 6.20
C VAL A 437 -14.30 19.56 5.88
N ASP A 438 -14.72 18.66 4.98
CA ASP A 438 -14.00 17.42 4.70
C ASP A 438 -12.99 17.51 3.54
N ASN A 439 -12.01 16.62 3.60
CA ASN A 439 -10.89 16.45 2.68
C ASN A 439 -9.96 17.67 2.55
N VAL A 440 -9.56 18.24 3.69
CA VAL A 440 -8.75 19.47 3.74
C VAL A 440 -7.24 19.20 3.83
N VAL A 441 -6.81 17.93 3.81
CA VAL A 441 -5.39 17.54 3.91
C VAL A 441 -4.88 16.97 2.59
N ARG A 442 -5.73 16.28 1.82
CA ARG A 442 -5.45 15.87 0.43
C ARG A 442 -4.15 15.07 0.27
N GLY A 443 -3.93 14.07 1.12
CA GLY A 443 -2.69 13.29 1.11
C GLY A 443 -1.42 14.09 1.43
N GLY A 444 -1.55 15.27 2.05
CA GLY A 444 -0.46 16.19 2.35
C GLY A 444 -0.14 17.17 1.20
N ALA A 445 -0.83 17.08 0.06
CA ALA A 445 -0.60 17.94 -1.10
C ALA A 445 -0.82 19.43 -0.79
N VAL A 446 -1.63 19.75 0.22
CA VAL A 446 -1.85 21.13 0.68
C VAL A 446 -0.60 21.82 1.21
N THR A 447 0.51 21.10 1.44
CA THR A 447 1.79 21.70 1.85
C THR A 447 2.56 22.32 0.68
N ASP A 448 2.31 21.87 -0.54
CA ASP A 448 2.93 22.39 -1.76
C ASP A 448 2.18 23.64 -2.26
N ALA A 449 2.88 24.78 -2.28
CA ALA A 449 2.29 26.05 -2.70
C ALA A 449 2.02 26.11 -4.21
N ASP A 450 2.84 25.44 -5.00
CA ASP A 450 2.82 25.48 -6.46
C ASP A 450 2.13 24.25 -7.05
N HIS A 451 1.38 23.50 -6.23
CA HIS A 451 0.71 22.28 -6.64
C HIS A 451 -0.27 22.56 -7.80
N PRO A 452 -0.23 21.80 -8.92
CA PRO A 452 -0.96 22.14 -10.14
C PRO A 452 -2.47 21.83 -10.10
N ASP A 453 -2.94 21.09 -9.08
CA ASP A 453 -4.35 20.74 -8.90
C ASP A 453 -5.13 21.89 -8.27
N ASP A 454 -6.12 22.41 -8.99
CA ASP A 454 -6.99 23.52 -8.58
C ASP A 454 -7.80 23.20 -7.32
N ARG A 455 -8.11 21.92 -7.06
CA ARG A 455 -8.77 21.46 -5.83
C ARG A 455 -7.87 21.65 -4.62
N VAL A 456 -6.57 21.38 -4.76
CA VAL A 456 -5.59 21.61 -3.69
C VAL A 456 -5.45 23.11 -3.42
N GLN A 457 -5.44 23.93 -4.46
CA GLN A 457 -5.40 25.39 -4.32
C GLN A 457 -6.68 25.95 -3.68
N GLY A 458 -7.85 25.37 -3.98
CA GLY A 458 -9.12 25.67 -3.32
C GLY A 458 -9.09 25.41 -1.82
N VAL A 459 -8.59 24.23 -1.41
CA VAL A 459 -8.39 23.90 0.01
C VAL A 459 -7.42 24.85 0.69
N ARG A 460 -6.27 25.17 0.06
CA ARG A 460 -5.30 26.13 0.61
C ARG A 460 -5.91 27.52 0.80
N THR A 461 -6.71 27.98 -0.15
CA THR A 461 -7.44 29.26 -0.07
C THR A 461 -8.43 29.25 1.09
N PHE A 462 -9.19 28.17 1.25
CA PHE A 462 -10.10 27.97 2.38
C PHE A 462 -9.36 28.00 3.72
N LEU A 463 -8.27 27.23 3.88
CA LEU A 463 -7.51 27.16 5.14
C LEU A 463 -6.91 28.52 5.52
N ALA A 464 -6.41 29.28 4.53
CA ALA A 464 -5.91 30.64 4.75
C ALA A 464 -7.03 31.59 5.18
N ALA A 465 -8.21 31.52 4.56
CA ALA A 465 -9.36 32.32 4.93
C ALA A 465 -9.86 31.99 6.34
N ALA A 466 -10.01 30.70 6.67
CA ALA A 466 -10.46 30.25 7.97
C ALA A 466 -9.48 30.63 9.10
N ALA A 467 -8.17 30.58 8.84
CA ALA A 467 -7.15 31.00 9.81
C ALA A 467 -7.17 32.51 10.10
N ALA A 468 -7.67 33.32 9.17
CA ALA A 468 -7.79 34.77 9.31
C ALA A 468 -9.18 35.25 9.77
N ASP A 469 -10.16 34.34 9.87
CA ASP A 469 -11.55 34.69 10.17
C ASP A 469 -11.78 34.75 11.69
N GLU A 470 -12.00 35.96 12.21
CA GLU A 470 -12.20 36.20 13.65
C GLU A 470 -13.53 35.62 14.19
N ARG A 471 -14.46 35.21 13.32
CA ARG A 471 -15.76 34.63 13.71
C ARG A 471 -15.66 33.20 14.20
N VAL A 472 -14.52 32.53 14.00
CA VAL A 472 -14.35 31.10 14.33
C VAL A 472 -13.11 30.83 15.17
N ASP A 473 -13.20 29.79 15.99
CA ASP A 473 -12.05 29.05 16.52
C ASP A 473 -11.95 27.73 15.75
N GLY A 474 -10.76 27.33 15.32
CA GLY A 474 -10.64 26.19 14.41
C GLY A 474 -9.38 25.35 14.57
N THR A 475 -9.47 24.11 14.11
CA THR A 475 -8.32 23.22 13.94
C THR A 475 -8.51 22.33 12.71
N VAL A 476 -7.42 21.72 12.24
CA VAL A 476 -7.44 20.64 11.24
C VAL A 476 -6.99 19.36 11.91
N VAL A 477 -7.79 18.30 11.75
CA VAL A 477 -7.45 16.96 12.22
C VAL A 477 -7.13 16.12 11.00
N GLN A 478 -5.88 15.66 10.92
CA GLN A 478 -5.46 14.70 9.92
C GLN A 478 -5.99 13.31 10.28
N THR A 479 -6.47 12.58 9.28
CA THR A 479 -7.01 11.23 9.43
C THR A 479 -6.32 10.29 8.47
N VAL A 480 -6.10 9.07 8.94
CA VAL A 480 -5.67 7.94 8.12
C VAL A 480 -6.64 6.79 8.36
N GLY A 481 -7.03 6.09 7.30
CA GLY A 481 -8.03 5.02 7.38
C GLY A 481 -8.15 4.23 6.08
N GLU A 482 -9.21 3.44 5.96
CA GLU A 482 -9.55 2.66 4.76
C GLU A 482 -9.75 3.53 3.52
N LYS A 483 -10.10 4.82 3.70
CA LYS A 483 -10.22 5.83 2.64
C LYS A 483 -8.90 6.58 2.36
N GLY A 484 -7.78 6.17 2.96
CA GLY A 484 -6.44 6.74 2.73
C GLY A 484 -6.04 7.82 3.74
N TYR A 485 -5.13 8.71 3.33
CA TYR A 485 -4.63 9.83 4.14
C TYR A 485 -5.31 11.14 3.73
N ASP A 486 -6.11 11.70 4.62
CA ASP A 486 -6.74 13.01 4.46
C ASP A 486 -6.96 13.68 5.83
N GLY A 487 -8.06 14.42 5.99
CA GLY A 487 -8.48 15.05 7.23
C GLY A 487 -9.61 16.06 7.01
N PHE A 488 -10.11 16.59 8.11
CA PHE A 488 -11.18 17.59 8.11
C PHE A 488 -10.79 18.82 8.94
N ALA A 489 -11.32 19.97 8.56
CA ALA A 489 -11.30 21.16 9.41
C ALA A 489 -12.53 21.12 10.32
N LEU A 490 -12.32 21.43 11.60
CA LEU A 490 -13.40 21.60 12.56
C LEU A 490 -13.35 23.03 13.10
N LEU A 491 -14.38 23.80 12.78
CA LEU A 491 -14.52 25.20 13.17
C LEU A 491 -15.69 25.33 14.15
N ARG A 492 -15.50 26.10 15.22
CA ARG A 492 -16.56 26.49 16.14
C ARG A 492 -16.84 27.97 15.94
N VAL A 493 -18.08 28.32 15.62
CA VAL A 493 -18.52 29.72 15.51
C VAL A 493 -18.50 30.35 16.91
N ARG A 494 -17.92 31.55 17.03
CA ARG A 494 -17.73 32.24 18.31
C ARG A 494 -19.04 32.77 18.89
#